data_AF-A0A936NKA8-F1
#
_entry.id   AF-A0A936NKA8-F1
#
_cell.length_a   1.000
_cell.length_b   1.000
_cell.length_c   1.000
_cell.angle_alpha   90.00
_cell.angle_beta   90.00
_cell.angle_gamma   90.00
#
_symmetry.space_group_name_H-M   'P 1'
#
loop_
_entity.id
_entity.type
_entity.pdbx_description
1 polymer ?
#
loop_
_entity_poly.entity_id
_entity_poly.type
_entity_poly.pdbx_seq_one_letter_code
_entity_poly.pdbx_strand_id
1 'polypeptide(L)'
;MLQPKLKSKVRCTDLDIGEVSKVVLDPLSHEISHIVVSMNGSGERQIDMGQVQDVTEDSVHLRLPSRDILALPPFKRDDYVTTHEVEISHLEDNIHVTPGEVLVPLPDLEKNVKRRTFFMNFTHVIGFLIGLPLAYPILRFLMKPMYAEFDNQWLTVGNVGKIKNEDVGVQFEYKKKVKEAYMPEYEVEKNVWVVKATPNLLEKVYQGKDEEFRDAQGKVIWTNKTDVPYLAFSGKCPHLGCAFKWRNHKALGPVFLCPCHLSIYDAAGKVLDGPAPRALDPLPIRVSASGEVEIIDMEFKAGTKSQIRIV
;
A
#
# COMPACT_ATOMS: atom_id res chain seq x y z
N MET A 1 -4.22 67.92 -13.55
CA MET A 1 -5.38 67.27 -14.18
C MET A 1 -6.32 66.87 -13.05
N LEU A 2 -7.63 67.16 -13.12
CA LEU A 2 -8.56 66.71 -12.08
C LEU A 2 -8.71 65.19 -12.15
N GLN A 3 -8.64 64.51 -11.01
CA GLN A 3 -8.93 63.08 -10.90
C GLN A 3 -10.44 62.87 -10.72
N PRO A 4 -11.02 61.81 -11.32
CA PRO A 4 -12.43 61.49 -11.14
C PRO A 4 -12.72 61.22 -9.67
N LYS A 5 -13.67 61.96 -9.10
CA LYS A 5 -14.12 61.76 -7.72
C LYS A 5 -15.24 60.72 -7.67
N LEU A 6 -15.35 60.06 -6.54
CA LEU A 6 -16.47 59.15 -6.28
C LEU A 6 -17.78 59.94 -6.21
N LYS A 7 -18.87 59.31 -6.65
CA LYS A 7 -20.20 59.92 -6.80
C LYS A 7 -20.29 61.04 -7.83
N SER A 8 -19.22 61.34 -8.58
CA SER A 8 -19.32 62.22 -9.73
C SER A 8 -20.27 61.62 -10.78
N LYS A 9 -21.10 62.47 -11.38
CA LYS A 9 -22.04 62.05 -12.42
C LYS A 9 -21.28 61.69 -13.69
N VAL A 10 -21.56 60.52 -14.24
CA VAL A 10 -20.93 60.07 -15.48
C VAL A 10 -21.87 60.35 -16.65
N ARG A 11 -21.34 61.07 -17.65
CA ARG A 11 -22.07 61.50 -18.84
C ARG A 11 -21.43 60.95 -20.10
N CYS A 12 -22.23 60.28 -20.92
CA CYS A 12 -21.88 59.94 -22.28
C CYS A 12 -22.04 61.15 -23.21
N THR A 13 -21.70 60.99 -24.48
CA THR A 13 -21.87 62.04 -25.50
C THR A 13 -23.33 62.43 -25.73
N ASP A 14 -24.27 61.58 -25.32
CA ASP A 14 -25.71 61.70 -25.56
C ASP A 14 -26.55 61.82 -24.27
N LEU A 15 -26.22 61.08 -23.20
CA LEU A 15 -27.02 61.02 -21.97
C LEU A 15 -26.19 60.80 -20.68
N ASP A 16 -26.80 61.14 -19.54
CA ASP A 16 -26.29 60.82 -18.19
C ASP A 16 -26.54 59.32 -17.90
N ILE A 17 -25.50 58.58 -17.52
CA ILE A 17 -25.56 57.11 -17.40
C ILE A 17 -25.50 56.58 -15.97
N GLY A 18 -25.01 57.36 -15.01
CA GLY A 18 -24.85 56.90 -13.64
C GLY A 18 -23.82 57.72 -12.86
N GLU A 19 -23.24 57.09 -11.85
CA GLU A 19 -22.26 57.71 -10.96
C GLU A 19 -21.02 56.82 -10.81
N VAL A 20 -19.86 57.44 -10.59
CA VAL A 20 -18.63 56.71 -10.27
C VAL A 20 -18.79 56.06 -8.89
N SER A 21 -18.79 54.73 -8.83
CA SER A 21 -18.92 53.99 -7.58
C SER A 21 -17.58 53.57 -7.00
N LYS A 22 -16.59 53.23 -7.85
CA LYS A 22 -15.25 52.78 -7.44
C LYS A 22 -14.20 53.23 -8.45
N VAL A 23 -12.93 53.22 -8.03
CA VAL A 23 -11.78 53.53 -8.88
C VAL A 23 -10.79 52.38 -8.81
N VAL A 24 -10.27 51.96 -9.97
CA VAL A 24 -9.27 50.91 -10.08
C VAL A 24 -7.92 51.53 -10.42
N LEU A 25 -6.93 51.25 -9.59
CA LEU A 25 -5.55 51.67 -9.79
C LEU A 25 -4.76 50.60 -10.51
N ASP A 26 -3.84 51.03 -11.38
CA ASP A 26 -2.76 50.16 -11.83
C ASP A 26 -1.59 50.23 -10.84
N PRO A 27 -1.22 49.10 -10.20
CA PRO A 27 -0.16 49.07 -9.19
C PRO A 27 1.24 49.33 -9.76
N LEU A 28 1.44 49.30 -11.09
CA LEU A 28 2.75 49.57 -11.71
C LEU A 28 2.94 51.05 -12.07
N SER A 29 1.91 51.68 -12.64
CA SER A 29 1.94 53.09 -13.02
C SER A 29 1.58 54.04 -11.87
N HIS A 30 0.95 53.53 -10.81
CA HIS A 30 0.39 54.31 -9.70
C HIS A 30 -0.68 55.32 -10.15
N GLU A 31 -1.28 55.09 -11.32
CA GLU A 31 -2.34 55.91 -11.89
C GLU A 31 -3.68 55.15 -11.90
N ILE A 32 -4.77 55.92 -12.07
CA ILE A 32 -6.10 55.34 -12.27
C ILE A 32 -6.12 54.70 -13.65
N SER A 33 -6.34 53.39 -13.72
CA SER A 33 -6.49 52.69 -15.00
C SER A 33 -7.94 52.66 -15.44
N HIS A 34 -8.87 52.43 -14.50
CA HIS A 34 -10.30 52.31 -14.79
C HIS A 34 -11.15 53.00 -13.72
N ILE A 35 -12.33 53.46 -14.11
CA ILE A 35 -13.41 53.85 -13.21
C ILE A 35 -14.54 52.82 -13.29
N VAL A 36 -15.19 52.55 -12.16
CA VAL A 36 -16.38 51.70 -12.10
C VAL A 36 -17.60 52.60 -12.00
N VAL A 37 -18.53 52.43 -12.93
CA VAL A 37 -19.75 53.23 -13.01
C VAL A 37 -20.95 52.39 -12.62
N SER A 38 -21.71 52.87 -11.63
CA SER A 38 -22.98 52.28 -11.20
C SER A 38 -24.13 52.92 -11.98
N MET A 39 -24.85 52.09 -12.73
CA MET A 39 -25.92 52.53 -13.63
C MET A 39 -27.30 52.19 -13.06
N ASN A 40 -27.75 52.86 -11.99
CA ASN A 40 -29.13 52.85 -11.44
C ASN A 40 -30.04 51.65 -11.84
N GLY A 41 -29.63 50.41 -11.50
CA GLY A 41 -30.38 49.17 -11.77
C GLY A 41 -29.87 48.26 -12.90
N SER A 42 -28.93 48.70 -13.73
CA SER A 42 -28.33 47.94 -14.86
C SER A 42 -26.95 47.32 -14.54
N GLY A 43 -26.58 47.31 -13.25
CA GLY A 43 -25.30 46.79 -12.75
C GLY A 43 -24.14 47.78 -12.85
N GLU A 44 -22.94 47.32 -12.51
CA GLU A 44 -21.70 48.11 -12.57
C GLU A 44 -20.89 47.75 -13.83
N ARG A 45 -20.26 48.75 -14.44
CA ARG A 45 -19.40 48.60 -15.63
C ARG A 45 -18.04 49.23 -15.41
N GLN A 46 -17.02 48.60 -15.98
CA GLN A 46 -15.66 49.09 -15.96
C GLN A 46 -15.39 49.94 -17.19
N ILE A 47 -14.88 51.14 -16.98
CA ILE A 47 -14.56 52.10 -18.04
C ILE A 47 -13.07 52.44 -17.94
N ASP A 48 -12.35 52.16 -19.00
CA ASP A 48 -10.94 52.52 -19.15
C ASP A 48 -10.77 54.04 -19.19
N MET A 49 -9.74 54.57 -18.51
CA MET A 49 -9.48 56.01 -18.45
C MET A 49 -9.24 56.66 -19.83
N GLY A 50 -8.81 55.90 -20.84
CA GLY A 50 -8.70 56.36 -22.23
C GLY A 50 -10.04 56.73 -22.87
N GLN A 51 -11.16 56.25 -22.33
CA GLN A 51 -12.51 56.63 -22.76
C GLN A 51 -13.03 57.90 -22.07
N VAL A 52 -12.31 58.41 -21.07
CA VAL A 52 -12.64 59.67 -20.41
C VAL A 52 -12.13 60.83 -21.25
N GLN A 53 -13.03 61.77 -21.58
CA GLN A 53 -12.70 62.97 -22.33
C GLN A 53 -12.19 64.08 -21.42
N ASP A 54 -12.95 64.36 -20.35
CA ASP A 54 -12.63 65.41 -19.38
C ASP A 54 -13.29 65.10 -18.02
N VAL A 55 -12.70 65.66 -16.96
CA VAL A 55 -13.14 65.51 -15.58
C VAL A 55 -13.34 66.88 -14.96
N THR A 56 -14.58 67.22 -14.62
CA THR A 56 -14.93 68.44 -13.88
C THR A 56 -15.04 68.13 -12.38
N GLU A 57 -15.37 69.14 -11.55
CA GLU A 57 -15.52 68.91 -10.10
C GLU A 57 -16.63 67.91 -9.74
N ASP A 58 -17.72 67.87 -10.53
CA ASP A 58 -18.93 67.09 -10.22
C ASP A 58 -19.31 66.07 -11.31
N SER A 59 -18.66 66.10 -12.48
CA SER A 59 -18.97 65.18 -13.59
C SER A 59 -17.75 64.64 -14.33
N VAL A 60 -17.89 63.40 -14.81
CA VAL A 60 -16.94 62.73 -15.70
C VAL A 60 -17.58 62.58 -17.08
N HIS A 61 -16.94 63.13 -18.11
CA HIS A 61 -17.43 63.07 -19.49
C HIS A 61 -16.72 61.97 -20.27
N LEU A 62 -17.49 61.08 -20.90
CA LEU A 62 -16.98 59.97 -21.70
C LEU A 62 -17.04 60.29 -23.19
N ARG A 63 -16.12 59.70 -23.95
CA ARG A 63 -16.06 59.79 -25.42
C ARG A 63 -17.06 58.87 -26.13
N LEU A 64 -17.74 58.00 -25.38
CA LEU A 64 -18.62 56.95 -25.88
C LEU A 64 -20.10 57.35 -25.81
N PRO A 65 -20.96 56.87 -26.74
CA PRO A 65 -22.40 57.00 -26.63
C PRO A 65 -22.97 56.00 -25.61
N SER A 66 -24.11 56.33 -25.00
CA SER A 66 -24.75 55.54 -23.93
C SER A 66 -25.06 54.09 -24.33
N ARG A 67 -25.36 53.83 -25.61
CA ARG A 67 -25.64 52.49 -26.16
C ARG A 67 -24.47 51.50 -26.00
N ASP A 68 -23.23 51.98 -25.95
CA ASP A 68 -22.04 51.13 -25.93
C ASP A 68 -21.62 50.75 -24.49
N ILE A 69 -22.18 51.42 -23.49
CA ILE A 69 -21.82 51.22 -22.08
C ILE A 69 -22.16 49.80 -21.60
N LEU A 70 -23.30 49.25 -22.01
CA LEU A 70 -23.70 47.89 -21.59
C LEU A 70 -22.77 46.81 -22.14
N ALA A 71 -22.08 47.07 -23.26
CA ALA A 71 -21.11 46.18 -23.89
C ALA A 71 -19.73 46.22 -23.21
N LEU A 72 -19.46 47.20 -22.34
CA LEU A 72 -18.23 47.25 -21.56
C LEU A 72 -18.14 46.09 -20.56
N PRO A 73 -16.92 45.72 -20.12
CA PRO A 73 -16.73 44.64 -19.16
C PRO A 73 -17.53 44.87 -17.86
N PRO A 74 -18.27 43.87 -17.35
CA PRO A 74 -18.90 43.97 -16.05
C PRO A 74 -17.84 44.04 -14.95
N PHE A 75 -18.14 44.77 -13.88
CA PHE A 75 -17.30 44.75 -12.69
C PHE A 75 -17.53 43.46 -11.90
N LYS A 76 -16.44 42.73 -11.60
CA LYS A 76 -16.45 41.51 -10.77
C LYS A 76 -15.59 41.76 -9.55
N ARG A 77 -16.21 41.81 -8.36
CA ARG A 77 -15.51 42.19 -7.12
C ARG A 77 -14.38 41.24 -6.74
N ASP A 78 -14.50 39.95 -7.08
CA ASP A 78 -13.52 38.89 -6.75
C ASP A 78 -12.18 39.05 -7.49
N ASP A 79 -12.14 39.85 -8.56
CA ASP A 79 -10.93 40.10 -9.36
C ASP A 79 -10.03 41.21 -8.75
N TYR A 80 -10.45 41.83 -7.65
CA TYR A 80 -9.78 42.99 -7.05
C TYR A 80 -9.62 42.86 -5.54
N VAL A 81 -8.62 43.55 -5.00
CA VAL A 81 -8.39 43.75 -3.57
C VAL A 81 -8.45 45.23 -3.23
N THR A 82 -8.85 45.57 -2.02
CA THR A 82 -8.78 46.97 -1.58
C THR A 82 -7.35 47.36 -1.23
N THR A 83 -7.02 48.64 -1.33
CA THR A 83 -5.72 49.18 -0.86
C THR A 83 -5.49 48.95 0.63
N HIS A 84 -6.55 48.72 1.42
CA HIS A 84 -6.45 48.41 2.84
C HIS A 84 -6.10 46.95 3.11
N GLU A 85 -6.37 46.05 2.15
CA GLU A 85 -6.09 44.62 2.25
C GLU A 85 -4.67 44.28 1.77
N VAL A 86 -4.05 45.14 0.96
CA VAL A 86 -2.71 44.96 0.40
C VAL A 86 -1.92 46.26 0.53
N GLU A 87 -0.92 46.29 1.42
CA GLU A 87 0.04 47.39 1.53
C GLU A 87 0.96 47.41 0.30
N ILE A 88 0.73 48.34 -0.63
CA ILE A 88 1.61 48.61 -1.76
C ILE A 88 2.39 49.89 -1.47
N SER A 89 3.72 49.77 -1.29
CA SER A 89 4.60 50.90 -0.97
C SER A 89 4.44 52.05 -1.98
N HIS A 90 4.26 53.28 -1.47
CA HIS A 90 4.16 54.53 -2.25
C HIS A 90 2.92 54.70 -3.14
N LEU A 91 1.92 53.81 -3.01
CA LEU A 91 0.66 53.95 -3.76
C LEU A 91 -0.26 55.02 -3.15
N GLU A 92 -0.23 55.17 -1.83
CA GLU A 92 -1.05 56.15 -1.08
C GLU A 92 -0.54 57.59 -1.22
N ASP A 93 0.75 57.79 -1.53
CA ASP A 93 1.41 59.10 -1.58
C ASP A 93 0.88 60.00 -2.72
N ASN A 94 0.21 59.41 -3.73
CA ASN A 94 -0.26 60.11 -4.95
C ASN A 94 -1.78 60.31 -5.03
N ILE A 95 -2.55 60.04 -3.95
CA ILE A 95 -4.01 59.93 -4.04
C ILE A 95 -4.73 60.83 -3.04
N HIS A 96 -5.71 61.60 -3.51
CA HIS A 96 -6.58 62.48 -2.71
C HIS A 96 -8.07 62.14 -2.94
N VAL A 97 -8.45 60.88 -2.75
CA VAL A 97 -9.85 60.44 -2.88
C VAL A 97 -10.34 59.96 -1.52
N THR A 98 -11.14 60.78 -0.84
CA THR A 98 -11.97 60.33 0.29
C THR A 98 -13.43 60.78 0.09
N PRO A 99 -14.46 59.96 0.41
CA PRO A 99 -14.45 58.56 0.85
C PRO A 99 -15.11 57.55 -0.13
N GLY A 100 -14.43 56.45 -0.43
CA GLY A 100 -14.99 55.18 -0.95
C GLY A 100 -13.92 54.16 -1.38
N GLU A 101 -14.32 53.04 -2.00
CA GLU A 101 -13.44 51.87 -2.24
C GLU A 101 -12.46 52.09 -3.41
N VAL A 102 -11.16 52.12 -3.10
CA VAL A 102 -10.07 52.08 -4.08
C VAL A 102 -9.62 50.63 -4.25
N LEU A 103 -9.57 50.17 -5.50
CA LEU A 103 -9.34 48.77 -5.85
C LEU A 103 -8.06 48.59 -6.67
N VAL A 104 -7.38 47.46 -6.46
CA VAL A 104 -6.21 47.03 -7.21
C VAL A 104 -6.47 45.62 -7.78
N PRO A 105 -6.11 45.32 -9.05
CA PRO A 105 -6.29 43.98 -9.62
C PRO A 105 -5.55 42.91 -8.82
N LEU A 106 -6.21 41.76 -8.56
CA LEU A 106 -5.59 40.62 -7.89
C LEU A 106 -4.54 39.96 -8.81
N PRO A 107 -3.30 39.70 -8.36
CA PRO A 107 -2.26 39.06 -9.16
C PRO A 107 -2.67 37.68 -9.69
N ASP A 108 -2.38 37.39 -10.97
CA ASP A 108 -2.77 36.12 -11.63
C ASP A 108 -2.20 34.86 -10.95
N LEU A 109 -1.05 34.97 -10.29
CA LEU A 109 -0.40 33.87 -9.56
C LEU A 109 -1.22 33.39 -8.35
N GLU A 110 -2.11 34.22 -7.81
CA GLU A 110 -2.92 33.89 -6.62
C GLU A 110 -4.35 33.43 -6.98
N LYS A 111 -4.77 33.54 -8.24
CA LYS A 111 -6.14 33.22 -8.67
C LYS A 111 -6.50 31.73 -8.56
N ASN A 112 -5.51 30.83 -8.66
CA ASN A 112 -5.77 29.39 -8.87
C ASN A 112 -5.31 28.44 -7.74
N VAL A 113 -4.56 28.89 -6.74
CA VAL A 113 -4.13 28.01 -5.62
C VAL A 113 -4.56 28.61 -4.30
N LYS A 114 -5.66 28.10 -3.75
CA LYS A 114 -6.08 28.45 -2.38
C LYS A 114 -4.96 28.02 -1.42
N ARG A 115 -4.42 28.98 -0.65
CA ARG A 115 -3.38 28.77 0.39
C ARG A 115 -3.60 27.51 1.22
N ARG A 116 -4.86 27.23 1.59
CA ARG A 116 -5.27 26.04 2.35
C ARG A 116 -4.92 24.72 1.64
N THR A 117 -5.14 24.64 0.33
CA THR A 117 -4.83 23.44 -0.47
C THR A 117 -3.33 23.20 -0.53
N PHE A 118 -2.53 24.26 -0.67
CA PHE A 118 -1.07 24.15 -0.66
C PHE A 118 -0.56 23.56 0.67
N PHE A 119 -0.97 24.15 1.80
CA PHE A 119 -0.52 23.67 3.11
C PHE A 119 -1.00 22.25 3.41
N MET A 120 -2.24 21.89 3.03
CA MET A 120 -2.76 20.53 3.19
C MET A 120 -1.92 19.51 2.41
N ASN A 121 -1.62 19.79 1.13
CA ASN A 121 -0.79 18.91 0.32
C ASN A 121 0.64 18.80 0.87
N PHE A 122 1.22 19.91 1.33
CA PHE A 122 2.54 19.90 1.95
C PHE A 122 2.59 19.06 3.23
N THR A 123 1.57 19.19 4.10
CA THR A 123 1.42 18.34 5.29
C THR A 123 1.29 16.87 4.93
N HIS A 124 0.54 16.51 3.89
CA HIS A 124 0.45 15.12 3.43
C HIS A 124 1.80 14.59 2.95
N VAL A 125 2.57 15.38 2.20
CA VAL A 125 3.91 14.98 1.73
C VAL A 125 4.85 14.73 2.90
N ILE A 126 4.95 15.67 3.85
CA ILE A 126 5.79 15.49 5.05
C ILE A 126 5.30 14.29 5.87
N GLY A 127 3.99 14.17 6.08
CA GLY A 127 3.40 13.06 6.81
C GLY A 127 3.73 11.71 6.19
N PHE A 128 3.73 11.60 4.86
CA PHE A 128 4.13 10.39 4.15
C PHE A 128 5.62 10.09 4.33
N LEU A 129 6.49 11.09 4.22
CA LEU A 129 7.94 10.93 4.38
C LEU A 129 8.34 10.49 5.80
N ILE A 130 7.58 10.89 6.83
CA ILE A 130 7.80 10.45 8.21
C ILE A 130 7.12 9.10 8.47
N GLY A 131 5.88 8.93 7.99
CA GLY A 131 5.07 7.74 8.26
C GLY A 131 5.61 6.48 7.58
N LEU A 132 6.13 6.58 6.36
CA LEU A 132 6.58 5.43 5.59
C LEU A 132 7.78 4.72 6.24
N PRO A 133 8.87 5.39 6.65
CA PRO A 133 9.99 4.75 7.35
C PRO A 133 9.59 4.09 8.68
N LEU A 134 8.60 4.64 9.39
CA LEU A 134 8.10 4.06 10.65
C LEU A 134 7.22 2.82 10.40
N ALA A 135 6.39 2.85 9.36
CA ALA A 135 5.53 1.72 9.00
C ALA A 135 6.31 0.58 8.31
N TYR A 136 7.36 0.90 7.56
CA TYR A 136 8.15 -0.06 6.79
C TYR A 136 8.70 -1.24 7.61
N PRO A 137 9.36 -1.07 8.77
CA PRO A 137 9.88 -2.21 9.54
C PRO A 137 8.76 -3.12 10.04
N ILE A 138 7.62 -2.56 10.44
CA ILE A 138 6.45 -3.33 10.88
C ILE A 138 5.87 -4.12 9.70
N LEU A 139 5.69 -3.47 8.56
CA LEU A 139 5.18 -4.14 7.36
C LEU A 139 6.14 -5.21 6.87
N ARG A 140 7.44 -4.93 6.80
CA ARG A 140 8.48 -5.90 6.45
C ARG A 140 8.50 -7.08 7.41
N PHE A 141 8.30 -6.83 8.70
CA PHE A 141 8.23 -7.87 9.72
C PHE A 141 7.01 -8.78 9.52
N LEU A 142 5.83 -8.21 9.32
CA LEU A 142 4.58 -8.95 9.06
C LEU A 142 4.64 -9.73 7.74
N MET A 143 5.33 -9.19 6.74
CA MET A 143 5.49 -9.82 5.44
C MET A 143 6.64 -10.83 5.38
N LYS A 144 7.52 -10.90 6.40
CA LYS A 144 8.68 -11.80 6.42
C LYS A 144 8.32 -13.28 6.15
N PRO A 145 7.24 -13.86 6.73
CA PRO A 145 6.86 -15.25 6.45
C PRO A 145 6.56 -15.53 4.98
N MET A 146 6.18 -14.52 4.19
CA MET A 146 5.90 -14.68 2.76
C MET A 146 7.16 -14.76 1.89
N TYR A 147 8.30 -14.26 2.38
CA TYR A 147 9.55 -14.17 1.63
C TYR A 147 10.72 -14.89 2.30
N ALA A 148 10.48 -15.59 3.40
CA ALA A 148 11.50 -16.35 4.08
C ALA A 148 11.87 -17.59 3.23
N GLU A 149 13.17 -17.84 3.11
CA GLU A 149 13.65 -19.03 2.39
C GLU A 149 13.37 -20.29 3.21
N PHE A 150 13.13 -21.40 2.52
CA PHE A 150 13.00 -22.68 3.20
C PHE A 150 14.34 -23.13 3.77
N ASP A 151 14.33 -23.58 5.03
CA ASP A 151 15.48 -24.27 5.62
C ASP A 151 15.66 -25.64 4.96
N ASN A 152 16.73 -25.78 4.19
CA ASN A 152 17.10 -26.99 3.46
C ASN A 152 18.32 -27.70 4.06
N GLN A 153 18.68 -27.39 5.31
CA GLN A 153 19.82 -28.02 5.97
C GLN A 153 19.54 -29.49 6.31
N TRP A 154 20.56 -30.33 6.14
CA TRP A 154 20.54 -31.72 6.55
C TRP A 154 20.73 -31.83 8.07
N LEU A 155 19.89 -32.63 8.71
CA LEU A 155 19.92 -32.89 10.13
C LEU A 155 20.07 -34.39 10.36
N THR A 156 21.09 -34.80 11.12
CA THR A 156 21.25 -36.18 11.59
C THR A 156 20.23 -36.46 12.69
N VAL A 157 19.33 -37.42 12.44
CA VAL A 157 18.24 -37.78 13.36
C VAL A 157 18.47 -39.09 14.10
N GLY A 158 19.38 -39.93 13.62
CA GLY A 158 19.75 -41.17 14.29
C GLY A 158 20.54 -42.12 13.42
N ASN A 159 20.43 -43.43 13.69
CA ASN A 159 21.17 -44.47 12.98
C ASN A 159 20.24 -45.64 12.63
N VAL A 160 20.41 -46.21 11.43
CA VAL A 160 19.60 -47.31 10.90
C VAL A 160 19.68 -48.59 11.73
N GLY A 161 20.72 -48.76 12.57
CA GLY A 161 20.84 -49.88 13.50
C GLY A 161 19.68 -49.99 14.52
N LYS A 162 18.90 -48.91 14.73
CA LYS A 162 17.66 -48.96 15.51
C LYS A 162 16.49 -49.63 14.77
N ILE A 163 16.57 -49.73 13.45
CA ILE A 163 15.52 -50.27 12.57
C ILE A 163 15.79 -51.76 12.34
N LYS A 164 15.11 -52.61 13.10
CA LYS A 164 15.34 -54.06 13.09
C LYS A 164 14.47 -54.81 12.07
N ASN A 165 13.26 -54.30 11.84
CA ASN A 165 12.24 -54.97 11.04
C ASN A 165 11.91 -54.13 9.81
N GLU A 166 11.58 -54.81 8.71
CA GLU A 166 11.09 -54.17 7.48
C GLU A 166 9.62 -53.78 7.61
N ASP A 167 9.22 -52.75 6.89
CA ASP A 167 7.86 -52.20 6.84
C ASP A 167 7.29 -51.80 8.22
N VAL A 168 8.19 -51.52 9.18
CA VAL A 168 7.85 -51.04 10.53
C VAL A 168 8.35 -49.61 10.72
N GLY A 169 7.44 -48.72 11.10
CA GLY A 169 7.78 -47.35 11.47
C GLY A 169 8.56 -47.26 12.78
N VAL A 170 9.75 -46.67 12.71
CA VAL A 170 10.60 -46.35 13.87
C VAL A 170 10.66 -44.83 14.04
N GLN A 171 10.37 -44.36 15.25
CA GLN A 171 10.41 -42.93 15.57
C GLN A 171 11.83 -42.49 15.91
N PHE A 172 12.26 -41.39 15.32
CA PHE A 172 13.46 -40.67 15.72
C PHE A 172 13.05 -39.28 16.20
N GLU A 173 13.56 -38.88 17.36
CA GLU A 173 13.35 -37.56 17.95
C GLU A 173 14.63 -36.73 17.76
N TYR A 174 14.46 -35.47 17.38
CA TYR A 174 15.55 -34.54 17.16
C TYR A 174 15.16 -33.15 17.63
N LYS A 175 16.17 -32.35 17.99
CA LYS A 175 15.97 -30.95 18.40
C LYS A 175 16.30 -30.04 17.24
N LYS A 176 15.40 -29.10 16.95
CA LYS A 176 15.62 -28.05 15.96
C LYS A 176 15.65 -26.70 16.67
N LYS A 177 16.70 -25.91 16.40
CA LYS A 177 16.78 -24.53 16.85
C LYS A 177 15.89 -23.69 15.96
N VAL A 178 14.93 -22.99 16.56
CA VAL A 178 14.00 -22.10 15.86
C VAL A 178 14.22 -20.68 16.38
N LYS A 179 14.27 -19.73 15.44
CA LYS A 179 14.34 -18.29 15.74
C LYS A 179 13.11 -17.60 15.19
N GLU A 180 12.10 -17.45 16.03
CA GLU A 180 10.89 -16.72 15.66
C GLU A 180 11.06 -15.23 15.97
N ALA A 181 10.99 -14.40 14.93
CA ALA A 181 10.89 -12.94 15.10
C ALA A 181 11.99 -12.34 16.00
N TYR A 182 11.58 -11.74 17.13
CA TYR A 182 12.42 -11.14 18.15
C TYR A 182 12.57 -12.05 19.39
N MET A 183 11.99 -13.25 19.38
CA MET A 183 12.15 -14.21 20.47
C MET A 183 13.57 -14.78 20.46
N PRO A 184 14.13 -15.06 21.65
CA PRO A 184 15.40 -15.77 21.74
C PRO A 184 15.28 -17.11 21.02
N GLU A 185 16.40 -17.58 20.45
CA GLU A 185 16.45 -18.91 19.87
C GLU A 185 16.11 -19.95 20.94
N TYR A 186 15.14 -20.82 20.62
CA TYR A 186 14.74 -21.92 21.47
C TYR A 186 14.78 -23.23 20.69
N GLU A 187 14.90 -24.34 21.42
CA GLU A 187 14.93 -25.67 20.84
C GLU A 187 13.53 -26.27 20.87
N VAL A 188 13.06 -26.71 19.70
CA VAL A 188 11.82 -27.46 19.54
C VAL A 188 12.16 -28.92 19.35
N GLU A 189 11.54 -29.77 20.16
CA GLU A 189 11.59 -31.22 19.98
C GLU A 189 10.64 -31.62 18.85
N LYS A 190 11.18 -32.27 17.83
CA LYS A 190 10.47 -32.76 16.67
C LYS A 190 10.72 -34.25 16.50
N ASN A 191 9.90 -34.89 15.69
CA ASN A 191 10.06 -36.29 15.37
C ASN A 191 9.86 -36.58 13.89
N VAL A 192 10.52 -37.64 13.43
CA VAL A 192 10.41 -38.20 12.09
C VAL A 192 10.20 -39.70 12.21
N TRP A 193 9.39 -40.26 11.33
CA TRP A 193 9.20 -41.70 11.22
C TRP A 193 10.05 -42.23 10.09
N VAL A 194 10.90 -43.21 10.36
CA VAL A 194 11.71 -43.86 9.34
C VAL A 194 11.28 -45.32 9.23
N VAL A 195 11.09 -45.78 7.99
CA VAL A 195 10.71 -47.16 7.65
C VAL A 195 11.80 -47.74 6.78
N LYS A 196 12.34 -48.91 7.15
CA LYS A 196 13.11 -49.74 6.22
C LYS A 196 12.12 -50.45 5.30
N ALA A 197 11.97 -49.95 4.08
CA ALA A 197 10.89 -50.31 3.18
C ALA A 197 11.26 -51.50 2.29
N THR A 198 10.35 -52.47 2.16
CA THR A 198 10.45 -53.51 1.13
C THR A 198 10.24 -52.91 -0.27
N PRO A 199 10.72 -53.55 -1.34
CA PRO A 199 10.47 -53.07 -2.71
C PRO A 199 8.99 -52.87 -3.03
N ASN A 200 8.11 -53.72 -2.48
CA ASN A 200 6.66 -53.57 -2.63
C ASN A 200 6.13 -52.32 -1.90
N LEU A 201 6.68 -51.98 -0.74
CA LEU A 201 6.30 -50.76 -0.03
C LEU A 201 6.78 -49.52 -0.78
N LEU A 202 8.02 -49.52 -1.29
CA LEU A 202 8.56 -48.43 -2.11
C LEU A 202 7.69 -48.20 -3.35
N GLU A 203 7.26 -49.26 -4.03
CA GLU A 203 6.38 -49.15 -5.20
C GLU A 203 5.03 -48.50 -4.85
N LYS A 204 4.46 -48.78 -3.67
CA LYS A 204 3.22 -48.12 -3.22
C LYS A 204 3.38 -46.64 -2.97
N VAL A 205 4.55 -46.21 -2.50
CA VAL A 205 4.85 -44.81 -2.16
C VAL A 205 5.23 -44.03 -3.41
N TYR A 206 6.18 -44.55 -4.18
CA TYR A 206 6.82 -43.87 -5.30
C TYR A 206 6.22 -44.19 -6.67
N GLN A 207 5.42 -45.25 -6.79
CA GLN A 207 4.74 -45.64 -8.03
C GLN A 207 5.73 -45.75 -9.22
N GLY A 208 6.88 -46.36 -8.98
CA GLY A 208 7.96 -46.52 -9.95
C GLY A 208 8.71 -45.24 -10.34
N LYS A 209 8.50 -44.10 -9.65
CA LYS A 209 9.18 -42.82 -9.95
C LYS A 209 9.92 -42.28 -8.74
N ASP A 210 11.12 -41.79 -8.97
CA ASP A 210 11.87 -41.06 -7.96
C ASP A 210 11.08 -39.82 -7.46
N GLU A 211 11.18 -39.53 -6.17
CA GLU A 211 10.50 -38.40 -5.53
C GLU A 211 11.46 -37.21 -5.45
N GLU A 212 11.20 -36.16 -6.23
CA GLU A 212 12.00 -34.94 -6.22
C GLU A 212 11.46 -33.91 -5.21
N PHE A 213 12.35 -33.40 -4.37
CA PHE A 213 12.07 -32.30 -3.47
C PHE A 213 12.67 -31.02 -4.02
N ARG A 214 11.92 -29.92 -3.93
CA ARG A 214 12.28 -28.61 -4.49
C ARG A 214 12.20 -27.51 -3.44
N ASP A 215 12.97 -26.45 -3.64
CA ASP A 215 12.88 -25.21 -2.86
C ASP A 215 11.79 -24.27 -3.39
N ALA A 216 11.69 -23.07 -2.80
CA ALA A 216 10.68 -22.07 -3.16
C ALA A 216 10.86 -21.53 -4.60
N GLN A 217 12.07 -21.66 -5.15
CA GLN A 217 12.45 -21.23 -6.50
C GLN A 217 12.31 -22.36 -7.53
N GLY A 218 11.87 -23.55 -7.10
CA GLY A 218 11.68 -24.73 -7.94
C GLY A 218 12.95 -25.51 -8.25
N LYS A 219 14.09 -25.15 -7.63
CA LYS A 219 15.35 -25.89 -7.76
C LYS A 219 15.28 -27.19 -6.97
N VAL A 220 15.72 -28.28 -7.59
CA VAL A 220 15.79 -29.59 -6.94
C VAL A 220 16.85 -29.57 -5.85
N ILE A 221 16.45 -29.88 -4.62
CA ILE A 221 17.32 -29.96 -3.45
C ILE A 221 17.77 -31.39 -3.18
N TRP A 222 16.90 -32.36 -3.42
CA TRP A 222 17.17 -33.78 -3.25
C TRP A 222 16.17 -34.62 -4.03
N THR A 223 16.53 -35.87 -4.29
CA THR A 223 15.66 -36.85 -4.90
C THR A 223 15.75 -38.15 -4.10
N ASN A 224 14.65 -38.58 -3.49
CA ASN A 224 14.61 -39.92 -2.92
C ASN A 224 14.48 -40.92 -4.06
N LYS A 225 15.40 -41.89 -4.09
CA LYS A 225 15.48 -42.89 -5.15
C LYS A 225 14.66 -44.13 -4.81
N THR A 226 14.04 -44.74 -5.80
CA THR A 226 13.21 -45.94 -5.61
C THR A 226 14.00 -47.19 -5.23
N ASP A 227 15.32 -47.20 -5.42
CA ASP A 227 16.22 -48.31 -5.07
C ASP A 227 16.82 -48.19 -3.66
N VAL A 228 16.59 -47.07 -2.97
CA VAL A 228 17.03 -46.86 -1.59
C VAL A 228 15.94 -47.36 -0.62
N PRO A 229 16.23 -48.35 0.25
CA PRO A 229 15.22 -49.04 1.06
C PRO A 229 14.85 -48.29 2.34
N TYR A 230 14.85 -46.96 2.32
CA TYR A 230 14.53 -46.14 3.48
C TYR A 230 13.57 -45.01 3.09
N LEU A 231 12.48 -44.91 3.85
CA LEU A 231 11.49 -43.85 3.73
C LEU A 231 11.48 -43.04 5.02
N ALA A 232 11.40 -41.71 4.92
CA ALA A 232 11.12 -40.83 6.04
C ALA A 232 9.76 -40.18 5.86
N PHE A 233 8.93 -40.17 6.91
CA PHE A 233 7.69 -39.40 6.98
C PHE A 233 7.77 -38.35 8.08
N SER A 234 7.19 -37.18 7.82
CA SER A 234 7.00 -36.14 8.84
C SER A 234 6.25 -36.70 10.05
N GLY A 235 6.64 -36.29 11.25
CA GLY A 235 5.95 -36.62 12.49
C GLY A 235 4.56 -36.00 12.65
N LYS A 236 4.13 -35.13 11.71
CA LYS A 236 2.87 -34.37 11.78
C LYS A 236 1.79 -35.01 10.90
N CYS A 237 0.62 -35.23 11.48
CA CYS A 237 -0.56 -35.74 10.78
C CYS A 237 -1.10 -34.68 9.78
N PRO A 238 -1.31 -35.01 8.50
CA PRO A 238 -1.86 -34.10 7.49
C PRO A 238 -3.24 -33.51 7.79
N HIS A 239 -3.98 -34.03 8.78
CA HIS A 239 -5.27 -33.47 9.21
C HIS A 239 -5.10 -32.11 9.89
N LEU A 240 -4.52 -32.07 11.10
CA LEU A 240 -4.37 -30.86 11.90
C LEU A 240 -2.99 -30.75 12.57
N GLY A 241 -1.99 -31.51 12.10
CA GLY A 241 -0.60 -31.40 12.55
C GLY A 241 -0.26 -32.14 13.85
N CYS A 242 -1.20 -32.91 14.43
CA CYS A 242 -0.92 -33.73 15.61
C CYS A 242 0.18 -34.78 15.37
N ALA A 243 0.94 -35.12 16.41
CA ALA A 243 1.78 -36.31 16.39
C ALA A 243 0.94 -37.59 16.28
N PHE A 244 1.49 -38.61 15.63
CA PHE A 244 0.90 -39.94 15.49
C PHE A 244 1.91 -41.03 15.85
N LYS A 245 1.43 -42.25 16.10
CA LYS A 245 2.28 -43.38 16.55
C LYS A 245 2.09 -44.60 15.68
N TRP A 246 3.16 -45.38 15.51
CA TRP A 246 3.07 -46.74 14.99
C TRP A 246 2.40 -47.67 16.00
N ARG A 247 1.35 -48.38 15.59
CA ARG A 247 0.53 -49.26 16.44
C ARG A 247 0.09 -50.50 15.68
N ASN A 248 -0.17 -51.59 16.40
CA ASN A 248 -0.82 -52.76 15.84
C ASN A 248 -2.34 -52.64 16.05
N HIS A 249 -3.07 -52.27 15.00
CA HIS A 249 -4.52 -52.16 14.99
C HIS A 249 -5.16 -53.56 14.88
N LYS A 250 -6.21 -53.81 15.67
CA LYS A 250 -6.83 -55.15 15.80
C LYS A 250 -7.28 -55.75 14.47
N ALA A 251 -7.83 -54.94 13.55
CA ALA A 251 -8.37 -55.40 12.28
C ALA A 251 -7.46 -55.12 11.07
N LEU A 252 -6.55 -54.15 11.18
CA LEU A 252 -5.74 -53.66 10.05
C LEU A 252 -4.27 -54.05 10.17
N GLY A 253 -3.87 -54.63 11.31
CA GLY A 253 -2.47 -54.94 11.60
C GLY A 253 -1.65 -53.66 11.88
N PRO A 254 -0.35 -53.65 11.55
CA PRO A 254 0.53 -52.53 11.85
C PRO A 254 0.21 -51.29 10.99
N VAL A 255 -0.05 -50.17 11.65
CA VAL A 255 -0.49 -48.91 11.06
C VAL A 255 0.11 -47.70 11.78
N PHE A 256 0.18 -46.57 11.11
CA PHE A 256 0.29 -45.28 11.77
C PHE A 256 -1.09 -44.82 12.24
N LEU A 257 -1.22 -44.50 13.52
CA LEU A 257 -2.47 -44.07 14.15
C LEU A 257 -2.29 -42.69 14.79
N CYS A 258 -3.07 -41.72 14.31
CA CYS A 258 -3.19 -40.41 14.93
C CYS A 258 -4.32 -40.39 15.97
N PRO A 259 -4.03 -40.20 17.26
CA PRO A 259 -5.04 -40.29 18.31
C PRO A 259 -6.00 -39.09 18.37
N CYS A 260 -5.67 -37.95 17.73
CA CYS A 260 -6.47 -36.73 17.84
C CYS A 260 -7.88 -36.88 17.22
N HIS A 261 -7.95 -37.41 15.99
CA HIS A 261 -9.20 -37.59 15.25
C HIS A 261 -9.25 -38.96 14.53
N LEU A 262 -8.44 -39.91 14.99
CA LEU A 262 -8.41 -41.30 14.54
C LEU A 262 -8.11 -41.49 13.04
N SER A 263 -7.28 -40.62 12.46
CA SER A 263 -6.72 -40.89 11.12
C SER A 263 -5.77 -42.08 11.19
N ILE A 264 -6.00 -43.06 10.32
CA ILE A 264 -5.23 -44.31 10.22
C ILE A 264 -4.52 -44.33 8.87
N TYR A 265 -3.25 -44.70 8.87
CA TYR A 265 -2.45 -44.84 7.67
C TYR A 265 -1.76 -46.20 7.64
N ASP A 266 -1.58 -46.77 6.46
CA ASP A 266 -0.78 -47.97 6.29
C ASP A 266 0.73 -47.67 6.41
N ALA A 267 1.57 -48.69 6.26
CA ALA A 267 3.04 -48.57 6.28
C ALA A 267 3.59 -47.62 5.19
N ALA A 268 2.86 -47.44 4.09
CA ALA A 268 3.20 -46.54 2.99
C ALA A 268 2.72 -45.11 3.26
N GLY A 269 2.06 -44.87 4.40
CA GLY A 269 1.50 -43.57 4.76
C GLY A 269 0.19 -43.25 4.04
N LYS A 270 -0.41 -44.19 3.29
CA LYS A 270 -1.70 -44.00 2.63
C LYS A 270 -2.81 -43.99 3.68
N VAL A 271 -3.74 -43.05 3.55
CA VAL A 271 -4.94 -42.97 4.42
C VAL A 271 -5.78 -44.24 4.22
N LEU A 272 -6.02 -44.95 5.32
CA LEU A 272 -6.95 -46.08 5.40
C LEU A 272 -8.31 -45.63 5.94
N ASP A 273 -8.33 -44.74 6.93
CA ASP A 273 -9.54 -44.24 7.57
C ASP A 273 -9.31 -42.88 8.26
N GLY A 274 -10.41 -42.20 8.61
CA GLY A 274 -10.44 -40.93 9.35
C GLY A 274 -10.35 -39.68 8.46
N PRO A 275 -10.29 -38.48 9.08
CA PRO A 275 -10.52 -37.20 8.39
C PRO A 275 -9.29 -36.63 7.66
N ALA A 276 -8.19 -37.38 7.57
CA ALA A 276 -6.98 -36.86 6.94
C ALA A 276 -7.20 -36.66 5.42
N PRO A 277 -6.90 -35.46 4.88
CA PRO A 277 -7.22 -35.15 3.49
C PRO A 277 -6.26 -35.78 2.48
N ARG A 278 -5.13 -36.33 2.92
CA ARG A 278 -4.04 -36.88 2.10
C ARG A 278 -3.13 -37.81 2.91
N ALA A 279 -2.25 -38.53 2.21
CA ALA A 279 -1.23 -39.40 2.79
C ALA A 279 -0.19 -38.66 3.64
N LEU A 280 0.55 -39.39 4.47
CA LEU A 280 1.68 -38.87 5.25
C LEU A 280 2.73 -38.21 4.35
N ASP A 281 3.37 -37.18 4.88
CA ASP A 281 4.34 -36.37 4.14
C ASP A 281 5.71 -37.06 4.08
N PRO A 282 6.17 -37.53 2.90
CA PRO A 282 7.55 -37.99 2.76
C PRO A 282 8.53 -36.82 2.93
N LEU A 283 9.71 -37.11 3.47
CA LEU A 283 10.81 -36.17 3.63
C LEU A 283 12.04 -36.62 2.83
N PRO A 284 12.93 -35.69 2.43
CA PRO A 284 14.24 -36.06 1.94
C PRO A 284 14.97 -36.88 3.00
N ILE A 285 15.48 -38.02 2.59
CA ILE A 285 16.25 -38.90 3.44
C ILE A 285 17.50 -39.34 2.70
N ARG A 286 18.61 -39.39 3.45
CA ARG A 286 19.81 -40.12 3.04
C ARG A 286 20.37 -40.88 4.22
N VAL A 287 21.04 -41.98 3.91
CA VAL A 287 21.74 -42.80 4.90
C VAL A 287 23.21 -42.80 4.56
N SER A 288 24.05 -42.41 5.51
CA SER A 288 25.50 -42.39 5.33
C SER A 288 26.08 -43.80 5.34
N ALA A 289 27.34 -43.95 4.91
CA ALA A 289 28.04 -45.24 4.96
C ALA A 289 28.20 -45.80 6.38
N SER A 290 28.21 -44.94 7.42
CA SER A 290 28.22 -45.35 8.83
C SER A 290 26.82 -45.71 9.37
N GLY A 291 25.79 -45.62 8.52
CA GLY A 291 24.41 -45.91 8.88
C GLY A 291 23.69 -44.75 9.56
N GLU A 292 24.24 -43.54 9.58
CA GLU A 292 23.55 -42.37 10.10
C GLU A 292 22.41 -41.97 9.17
N VAL A 293 21.25 -41.68 9.73
CA VAL A 293 20.07 -41.20 9.02
C VAL A 293 20.06 -39.68 9.10
N GLU A 294 20.07 -39.05 7.94
CA GLU A 294 19.94 -37.61 7.79
C GLU A 294 18.65 -37.29 7.02
N ILE A 295 17.98 -36.22 7.43
CA ILE A 295 16.78 -35.71 6.75
C ILE A 295 16.88 -34.20 6.55
N ILE A 296 16.13 -33.69 5.57
CA ILE A 296 15.80 -32.27 5.51
C ILE A 296 14.44 -32.11 6.17
N ASP A 297 14.38 -31.30 7.22
CA ASP A 297 13.15 -31.05 7.97
C ASP A 297 12.20 -30.15 7.15
N MET A 298 11.15 -30.75 6.58
CA MET A 298 10.12 -30.02 5.84
C MET A 298 8.81 -30.00 6.61
N GLU A 299 8.21 -28.83 6.68
CA GLU A 299 6.86 -28.66 7.18
C GLU A 299 5.89 -28.48 6.03
N PHE A 300 4.72 -29.09 6.17
CA PHE A 300 3.65 -29.00 5.17
C PHE A 300 2.37 -28.51 5.82
N LYS A 301 1.58 -27.74 5.07
CA LYS A 301 0.29 -27.25 5.51
C LYS A 301 -0.65 -28.44 5.81
N ALA A 302 -1.22 -28.43 7.01
CA ALA A 302 -2.24 -29.38 7.43
C ALA A 302 -3.63 -28.95 6.92
N GLY A 303 -4.55 -29.91 6.79
CA GLY A 303 -5.95 -29.68 6.42
C GLY A 303 -6.18 -29.48 4.93
N THR A 304 -5.15 -29.61 4.08
CA THR A 304 -5.26 -29.48 2.63
C THR A 304 -5.00 -30.80 1.92
N LYS A 305 -5.69 -31.04 0.79
CA LYS A 305 -5.45 -32.22 -0.07
C LYS A 305 -4.10 -32.16 -0.79
N SER A 306 -3.64 -30.95 -1.11
CA SER A 306 -2.33 -30.73 -1.71
C SER A 306 -1.24 -30.66 -0.64
N GLN A 307 -0.08 -31.22 -0.97
CA GLN A 307 1.14 -31.07 -0.18
C GLN A 307 1.77 -29.71 -0.50
N ILE A 308 1.65 -28.78 0.45
CA ILE A 308 2.15 -27.41 0.31
C ILE A 308 3.18 -27.18 1.41
N ARG A 309 4.46 -27.03 1.03
CA ARG A 309 5.55 -26.76 1.98
C ARG A 309 5.38 -25.36 2.58
N ILE A 310 5.62 -25.23 3.89
CA ILE A 310 5.59 -23.97 4.64
C ILE A 310 6.97 -23.68 5.25
N VAL A 311 7.22 -22.39 5.50
CA VAL A 311 8.45 -21.88 6.13
C VAL A 311 8.31 -21.90 7.65
#